data_AF-A0A5N6KER1-F1
#
_entry.id   AF-A0A5N6KER1-F1
#
_cell.length_a   1.000
_cell.length_b   1.000
_cell.length_c   1.000
_cell.angle_alpha   90.00
_cell.angle_beta   90.00
_cell.angle_gamma   90.00
#
_symmetry.space_group_name_H-M   'P 1'
#
loop_
_entity.id
_entity.type
_entity.pdbx_description
1 polymer ?
#
loop_
_entity_poly.entity_id
_entity_poly.type
_entity_poly.pdbx_seq_one_letter_code
_entity_poly.pdbx_strand_id
1 'polypeptide(L)'
;MCLGMNCCTNIVPSSNGFPTSFHLFTKLPTELRLQIWNYAILLTSPYVGLSWSSSENCFISDRKPPPMLHISSEPRSIALAYWTFSSSVFSHTCINYDQDFLCFNWPSMGGIPGRLGGRITDEECRRIKKIIIHEHYLIPHVFDNLREFKMFEGLEELAVACHHDNVMGMRRFGYMFAQMCFEKVDGTGQGWPTQWPKLVCLATRGQCSKHWWFERWNDRAMSRSHRNWQDQMAILVRVTARNDIDPAVFHYNSQFLRLVLGT
;
A
#
# COMPACT_ATOMS: atom_id res chain seq x y z
N MET A 1 -27.32 -9.89 -59.52
CA MET A 1 -26.43 -11.04 -59.82
C MET A 1 -26.17 -11.77 -58.53
N CYS A 2 -26.70 -12.99 -58.41
CA CYS A 2 -26.50 -13.87 -57.28
C CYS A 2 -25.25 -14.73 -57.50
N LEU A 3 -24.39 -14.83 -56.49
CA LEU A 3 -23.52 -15.97 -56.18
C LEU A 3 -23.50 -15.98 -54.64
N GLY A 4 -23.98 -16.97 -53.89
CA GLY A 4 -24.05 -18.39 -54.17
C GLY A 4 -22.93 -19.10 -53.42
N MET A 5 -22.95 -19.10 -52.07
CA MET A 5 -22.14 -19.98 -51.23
C MET A 5 -22.86 -20.23 -49.90
N ASN A 6 -23.58 -21.36 -49.83
CA ASN A 6 -23.86 -22.04 -48.58
C ASN A 6 -22.80 -23.14 -48.42
N CYS A 7 -22.25 -23.28 -47.21
CA CYS A 7 -22.32 -24.50 -46.39
C CYS A 7 -21.19 -24.55 -45.35
N CYS A 8 -21.58 -25.02 -44.16
CA CYS A 8 -20.76 -25.63 -43.10
C CYS A 8 -19.87 -24.66 -42.30
N THR A 9 -19.97 -24.53 -40.98
CA THR A 9 -20.66 -25.27 -39.91
C THR A 9 -20.70 -24.32 -38.72
N ASN A 10 -21.85 -24.21 -38.05
CA ASN A 10 -21.91 -23.69 -36.70
C ASN A 10 -21.14 -24.67 -35.80
N ILE A 11 -19.83 -24.45 -35.65
CA ILE A 11 -19.11 -24.96 -34.49
C ILE A 11 -19.61 -24.10 -33.34
N VAL A 12 -20.68 -24.55 -32.69
CA VAL A 12 -20.91 -24.18 -31.30
C VAL A 12 -19.61 -24.57 -30.61
N PRO A 13 -18.84 -23.63 -30.03
CA PRO A 13 -17.69 -24.03 -29.25
C PRO A 13 -18.28 -24.92 -28.16
N SER A 14 -17.94 -26.21 -28.18
CA SER A 14 -18.17 -27.07 -27.04
C SER A 14 -17.58 -26.30 -25.88
N SER A 15 -18.44 -25.78 -25.00
CA SER A 15 -17.99 -25.31 -23.72
C SER A 15 -17.41 -26.56 -23.08
N ASN A 16 -16.09 -26.73 -23.21
CA ASN A 16 -15.31 -27.49 -22.26
C ASN A 16 -15.48 -26.68 -20.97
N GLY A 17 -16.65 -26.87 -20.34
CA GLY A 17 -17.05 -26.22 -19.13
C GLY A 17 -15.99 -26.63 -18.14
N PHE A 18 -15.16 -25.67 -17.74
CA PHE A 18 -14.24 -25.91 -16.66
C PHE A 18 -15.07 -26.48 -15.51
N PRO A 19 -14.66 -27.64 -14.95
CA PRO A 19 -15.40 -28.23 -13.84
C PRO A 19 -15.53 -27.18 -12.73
N THR A 20 -16.76 -26.82 -12.41
CA THR A 20 -17.09 -25.81 -11.39
C THR A 20 -17.05 -26.39 -9.97
N SER A 21 -16.88 -27.71 -9.85
CA SER A 21 -16.82 -28.45 -8.60
C SER A 21 -15.77 -29.57 -8.66
N PHE A 22 -15.09 -29.80 -7.53
CA PHE A 22 -14.17 -30.92 -7.35
C PHE A 22 -14.70 -31.85 -6.25
N HIS A 23 -15.58 -32.79 -6.63
CA HIS A 23 -16.28 -33.67 -5.68
C HIS A 23 -15.37 -34.65 -4.92
N LEU A 24 -14.14 -34.86 -5.40
CA LEU A 24 -13.16 -35.72 -4.74
C LEU A 24 -12.37 -34.99 -3.65
N PHE A 25 -12.57 -33.67 -3.48
CA PHE A 25 -11.84 -32.88 -2.49
C PHE A 25 -11.94 -33.47 -1.09
N THR A 26 -13.15 -33.87 -0.67
CA THR A 26 -13.41 -34.45 0.66
C THR A 26 -12.81 -35.83 0.84
N LYS A 27 -12.41 -36.51 -0.24
CA LYS A 27 -11.73 -37.81 -0.20
C LYS A 27 -10.21 -37.68 -0.08
N LEU A 28 -9.66 -36.47 -0.17
CA LEU A 28 -8.24 -36.25 0.01
C LEU A 28 -7.85 -36.45 1.50
N PRO A 29 -6.65 -37.00 1.77
CA PRO A 29 -6.04 -36.95 3.09
C PRO A 29 -6.11 -35.56 3.71
N THR A 30 -6.31 -35.50 5.03
CA THR A 30 -6.48 -34.24 5.77
C THR A 30 -5.29 -33.30 5.56
N GLU A 31 -4.08 -33.83 5.53
CA GLU A 31 -2.84 -33.08 5.32
C GLU A 31 -2.85 -32.34 3.98
N LEU A 32 -3.31 -33.01 2.91
CA LEU A 32 -3.42 -32.40 1.59
C LEU A 32 -4.51 -31.33 1.55
N ARG A 33 -5.67 -31.57 2.20
CA ARG A 33 -6.74 -30.57 2.30
C ARG A 33 -6.26 -29.32 3.03
N LEU A 34 -5.54 -29.48 4.14
CA LEU A 34 -4.93 -28.37 4.90
C LEU A 34 -3.93 -27.59 4.05
N GLN A 35 -3.06 -28.27 3.29
CA GLN A 35 -2.13 -27.60 2.38
C GLN A 35 -2.84 -26.80 1.29
N ILE A 36 -3.91 -27.35 0.70
CA ILE A 36 -4.72 -26.64 -0.31
C ILE A 36 -5.38 -25.41 0.31
N TRP A 37 -5.92 -25.52 1.52
CA TRP A 37 -6.50 -24.38 2.24
C TRP A 37 -5.46 -23.31 2.56
N ASN A 38 -4.29 -23.66 3.08
CA ASN A 38 -3.22 -22.71 3.31
C ASN A 38 -2.76 -22.03 2.01
N TYR A 39 -2.72 -22.77 0.89
CA TYR A 39 -2.41 -22.19 -0.41
C TYR A 39 -3.49 -21.23 -0.88
N ALA A 40 -4.78 -21.55 -0.68
CA ALA A 40 -5.88 -20.67 -1.02
C ALA A 40 -5.84 -19.35 -0.23
N ILE A 41 -5.33 -19.37 1.01
CA ILE A 41 -5.10 -18.15 1.80
C ILE A 41 -4.11 -17.24 1.07
N LEU A 42 -2.97 -17.77 0.66
CA LEU A 42 -1.90 -17.03 -0.03
C LEU A 42 -2.34 -16.47 -1.40
N LEU A 43 -3.30 -17.11 -2.06
CA LEU A 43 -3.85 -16.67 -3.34
C LEU A 43 -4.89 -15.55 -3.20
N THR A 44 -5.38 -15.28 -1.99
CA THR A 44 -6.37 -14.23 -1.79
C THR A 44 -5.73 -12.87 -2.09
N SER A 45 -6.43 -12.03 -2.86
CA SER A 45 -5.95 -10.67 -3.17
C SER A 45 -5.57 -9.93 -1.89
N PRO A 46 -4.34 -9.40 -1.77
CA PRO A 46 -3.91 -8.72 -0.56
C PRO A 46 -4.40 -7.27 -0.50
N TYR A 47 -5.13 -6.76 -1.50
CA TYR A 47 -5.50 -5.35 -1.56
C TYR A 47 -6.91 -5.11 -0.99
N VAL A 48 -7.01 -4.20 -0.01
CA VAL A 48 -8.28 -3.76 0.58
C VAL A 48 -8.47 -2.27 0.31
N GLY A 49 -9.37 -1.93 -0.62
CA GLY A 49 -9.83 -0.56 -0.80
C GLY A 49 -10.80 -0.18 0.31
N LEU A 50 -10.56 0.95 0.99
CA LEU A 50 -11.35 1.42 2.12
C LEU A 50 -11.87 2.83 1.85
N SER A 51 -13.18 3.02 1.87
CA SER A 51 -13.82 4.34 1.83
C SER A 51 -14.56 4.59 3.13
N TRP A 52 -14.47 5.80 3.66
CA TRP A 52 -15.20 6.20 4.85
C TRP A 52 -16.68 6.45 4.52
N SER A 53 -17.57 5.82 5.27
CA SER A 53 -19.02 6.04 5.23
C SER A 53 -19.42 6.91 6.41
N SER A 54 -19.77 8.17 6.15
CA SER A 54 -20.24 9.08 7.21
C SER A 54 -21.59 8.68 7.80
N SER A 55 -22.44 7.99 7.04
CA SER A 55 -23.76 7.53 7.52
C SER A 55 -23.64 6.35 8.48
N GLU A 56 -22.69 5.46 8.24
CA GLU A 56 -22.47 4.26 9.07
C GLU A 56 -21.35 4.45 10.09
N ASN A 57 -20.62 5.56 10.00
CA ASN A 57 -19.47 5.89 10.83
C ASN A 57 -18.41 4.77 10.87
N CYS A 58 -18.15 4.17 9.70
CA CYS A 58 -17.19 3.08 9.52
C CYS A 58 -16.55 3.12 8.12
N PHE A 59 -15.50 2.32 7.91
CA PHE A 59 -14.94 2.09 6.58
C PHE A 59 -15.65 0.93 5.88
N ILE A 60 -16.02 1.17 4.63
CA ILE A 60 -16.61 0.20 3.72
C ILE A 60 -15.59 -0.22 2.65
N SER A 61 -15.69 -1.48 2.23
CA SER A 61 -14.88 -2.06 1.17
C SER A 61 -15.74 -2.84 0.20
N ASP A 62 -15.43 -2.74 -1.10
CA ASP A 62 -16.04 -3.59 -2.13
C ASP A 62 -15.43 -5.00 -2.16
N ARG A 63 -14.38 -5.24 -1.35
CA ARG A 63 -13.74 -6.55 -1.26
C ARG A 63 -14.73 -7.56 -0.69
N LYS A 64 -15.06 -8.57 -1.50
CA LYS A 64 -15.86 -9.70 -1.05
C LYS A 64 -15.11 -10.48 0.05
N PRO A 65 -15.82 -11.02 1.06
CA PRO A 65 -15.21 -11.90 2.04
C PRO A 65 -14.46 -13.08 1.38
N PRO A 66 -13.32 -13.52 1.95
CA PRO A 66 -12.61 -14.69 1.45
C PRO A 66 -13.54 -15.91 1.31
N PRO A 67 -13.53 -16.63 0.17
CA PRO A 67 -14.40 -17.78 -0.04
C PRO A 67 -14.30 -18.84 1.05
N MET A 68 -13.12 -19.00 1.64
CA MET A 68 -12.84 -19.94 2.73
C MET A 68 -13.73 -19.75 3.95
N LEU A 69 -14.24 -18.55 4.20
CA LEU A 69 -15.14 -18.28 5.32
C LEU A 69 -16.56 -18.80 5.09
N HIS A 70 -16.92 -19.14 3.85
CA HIS A 70 -18.27 -19.50 3.46
C HIS A 70 -18.43 -20.92 2.90
N ILE A 71 -17.33 -21.61 2.53
CA ILE A 71 -17.39 -22.94 1.92
C ILE A 71 -17.90 -24.03 2.88
N SER A 72 -17.24 -24.21 4.03
CA SER A 72 -17.63 -25.21 5.06
C SER A 72 -16.97 -24.89 6.40
N SER A 73 -17.20 -25.71 7.44
CA SER A 73 -16.63 -25.49 8.79
C SER A 73 -15.11 -25.64 8.84
N GLU A 74 -14.54 -26.55 8.05
CA GLU A 74 -13.10 -26.83 8.03
C GLU A 74 -12.22 -25.68 7.50
N PRO A 75 -12.40 -25.17 6.25
CA PRO A 75 -11.63 -24.03 5.78
C PRO A 75 -11.91 -22.76 6.60
N ARG A 76 -13.11 -22.65 7.19
CA ARG A 76 -13.48 -21.54 8.06
C ARG A 76 -12.65 -21.52 9.34
N SER A 77 -12.46 -22.66 10.01
CA SER A 77 -11.65 -22.69 11.24
C SER A 77 -10.19 -22.31 10.98
N ILE A 78 -9.66 -22.66 9.80
CA ILE A 78 -8.31 -22.27 9.37
C ILE A 78 -8.27 -20.77 9.03
N ALA A 79 -9.21 -20.28 8.22
CA ALA A 79 -9.23 -18.88 7.78
C ALA A 79 -9.43 -17.89 8.93
N LEU A 80 -10.22 -18.24 9.95
CA LEU A 80 -10.44 -17.36 11.12
C LEU A 80 -9.18 -17.13 11.97
N ALA A 81 -8.11 -17.91 11.77
CA ALA A 81 -6.81 -17.62 12.39
C ALA A 81 -6.08 -16.43 11.73
N TYR A 82 -6.45 -16.07 10.49
CA TYR A 82 -5.77 -15.05 9.69
C TYR A 82 -6.59 -13.78 9.50
N TRP A 83 -7.90 -13.92 9.32
CA TRP A 83 -8.78 -12.77 9.09
C TRP A 83 -9.62 -12.42 10.30
N THR A 84 -9.76 -11.12 10.55
CA THR A 84 -10.56 -10.57 11.64
C THR A 84 -11.71 -9.71 11.13
N PHE A 85 -12.81 -9.71 11.89
CA PHE A 85 -13.99 -8.84 11.73
C PHE A 85 -14.16 -7.91 12.94
N SER A 86 -13.17 -7.84 13.83
CA SER A 86 -13.41 -7.49 15.24
C SER A 86 -13.57 -5.99 15.53
N SER A 87 -13.33 -5.11 14.56
CA SER A 87 -13.40 -3.67 14.79
C SER A 87 -14.69 -3.10 14.23
N SER A 88 -15.41 -2.29 15.03
CA SER A 88 -16.58 -1.54 14.58
C SER A 88 -16.26 -0.60 13.40
N VAL A 89 -15.01 -0.14 13.32
CA VAL A 89 -14.50 0.72 12.24
C VAL A 89 -14.39 -0.05 10.92
N PHE A 90 -14.26 -1.38 10.96
CA PHE A 90 -14.16 -2.28 9.80
C PHE A 90 -15.23 -3.38 9.82
N SER A 91 -16.41 -3.11 10.39
CA SER A 91 -17.46 -4.11 10.63
C SER A 91 -17.87 -4.91 9.39
N HIS A 92 -17.74 -4.31 8.21
CA HIS A 92 -18.11 -4.90 6.93
C HIS A 92 -16.92 -5.42 6.10
N THR A 93 -15.70 -5.33 6.64
CA THR A 93 -14.48 -5.66 5.92
C THR A 93 -13.67 -6.71 6.67
N CYS A 94 -13.31 -7.77 5.95
CA CYS A 94 -12.47 -8.85 6.47
C CYS A 94 -11.00 -8.51 6.21
N ILE A 95 -10.20 -8.32 7.27
CA ILE A 95 -8.81 -7.87 7.16
C ILE A 95 -7.87 -8.92 7.75
N ASN A 96 -6.84 -9.28 6.99
CA ASN A 96 -5.67 -10.01 7.45
C ASN A 96 -4.51 -9.01 7.57
N TYR A 97 -4.25 -8.54 8.78
CA TYR A 97 -3.25 -7.51 9.06
C TYR A 97 -1.82 -7.86 8.64
N ASP A 98 -1.49 -9.14 8.57
CA ASP A 98 -0.14 -9.60 8.19
C ASP A 98 0.08 -9.64 6.68
N GLN A 99 -0.99 -9.81 5.89
CA GLN A 99 -0.89 -9.97 4.45
C GLN A 99 -1.43 -8.78 3.68
N ASP A 100 -2.53 -8.21 4.13
CA ASP A 100 -3.30 -7.23 3.39
C ASP A 100 -2.63 -5.84 3.41
N PHE A 101 -2.62 -5.20 2.26
CA PHE A 101 -2.36 -3.78 2.08
C PHE A 101 -3.67 -2.99 2.14
N LEU A 102 -3.75 -2.06 3.07
CA LEU A 102 -4.88 -1.15 3.17
C LEU A 102 -4.68 0.07 2.27
N CYS A 103 -5.67 0.32 1.41
CA CYS A 103 -5.71 1.44 0.49
C CYS A 103 -6.87 2.37 0.88
N PHE A 104 -6.54 3.44 1.58
CA PHE A 104 -7.53 4.42 2.00
C PHE A 104 -7.91 5.36 0.84
N ASN A 105 -9.21 5.51 0.61
CA ASN A 105 -9.79 6.55 -0.24
C ASN A 105 -9.80 7.87 0.55
N TRP A 106 -8.66 8.56 0.59
CA TRP A 106 -8.48 9.80 1.35
C TRP A 106 -9.55 10.88 1.10
N PRO A 107 -10.04 11.11 -0.14
CA PRO A 107 -11.17 12.02 -0.40
C PRO A 107 -12.47 11.71 0.36
N SER A 108 -12.75 10.44 0.68
CA SER A 108 -13.95 10.07 1.45
C SER A 108 -13.91 10.56 2.90
N MET A 109 -12.73 10.98 3.38
CA MET A 109 -12.48 11.46 4.74
C MET A 109 -12.52 13.00 4.83
N GLY A 110 -13.09 13.68 3.85
CA GLY A 110 -13.27 15.12 3.83
C GLY A 110 -12.15 15.87 3.11
N GLY A 111 -11.85 17.09 3.56
CA GLY A 111 -10.87 17.97 2.91
C GLY A 111 -9.45 17.41 2.93
N ILE A 112 -8.67 17.75 1.90
CA ILE A 112 -7.26 17.38 1.74
C ILE A 112 -6.45 17.80 2.99
N PRO A 113 -5.62 16.93 3.60
CA PRO A 113 -5.17 15.63 3.08
C PRO A 113 -6.10 14.44 3.40
N GLY A 114 -7.22 14.65 4.07
CA GLY A 114 -8.00 13.59 4.72
C GLY A 114 -7.42 13.29 6.11
N ARG A 115 -8.29 12.92 7.06
CA ARG A 115 -7.90 12.72 8.47
C ARG A 115 -8.39 11.36 8.96
N LEU A 116 -7.53 10.59 9.59
CA LEU A 116 -7.89 9.33 10.23
C LEU A 116 -8.21 9.53 11.71
N GLY A 117 -7.62 10.56 12.33
CA GLY A 117 -7.92 10.93 13.71
C GLY A 117 -9.43 11.05 13.97
N GLY A 118 -9.91 10.30 14.98
CA GLY A 118 -11.32 10.25 15.37
C GLY A 118 -12.20 9.30 14.55
N ARG A 119 -11.69 8.70 13.46
CA ARG A 119 -12.40 7.70 12.63
C ARG A 119 -11.92 6.28 12.85
N ILE A 120 -10.64 6.15 13.18
CA ILE A 120 -10.00 4.89 13.53
C ILE A 120 -9.38 5.02 14.93
N THR A 121 -9.46 3.95 15.71
CA THR A 121 -8.89 3.92 17.06
C THR A 121 -7.38 3.68 17.00
N ASP A 122 -6.65 4.16 18.00
CA ASP A 122 -5.19 3.98 18.08
C ASP A 122 -4.80 2.50 18.12
N GLU A 123 -5.59 1.66 18.79
CA GLU A 123 -5.42 0.20 18.81
C GLU A 123 -5.48 -0.38 17.39
N GLU A 124 -6.44 0.05 16.59
CA GLU A 124 -6.59 -0.47 15.25
C GLU A 124 -5.49 0.05 14.31
N CYS A 125 -5.08 1.31 14.46
CA CYS A 125 -3.91 1.84 13.75
C CYS A 125 -2.63 1.07 14.07
N ARG A 126 -2.42 0.64 15.32
CA ARG A 126 -1.25 -0.17 15.71
C ARG A 126 -1.22 -1.55 15.04
N ARG A 127 -2.37 -2.09 14.65
CA ARG A 127 -2.47 -3.39 13.96
C ARG A 127 -2.20 -3.28 12.46
N ILE A 128 -2.30 -2.09 11.87
CA ILE A 128 -2.09 -1.87 10.44
C ILE A 128 -0.59 -1.93 10.12
N LYS A 129 -0.19 -2.98 9.40
CA LYS A 129 1.20 -3.21 9.01
C LYS A 129 1.56 -2.73 7.62
N LYS A 130 0.59 -2.67 6.70
CA LYS A 130 0.87 -2.38 5.28
C LYS A 130 -0.14 -1.40 4.71
N ILE A 131 0.36 -0.31 4.15
CA ILE A 131 -0.47 0.73 3.53
C ILE A 131 -0.03 0.94 2.09
N ILE A 132 -1.02 1.07 1.20
CA ILE A 132 -0.82 1.62 -0.14
C ILE A 132 -1.43 3.01 -0.20
N ILE A 133 -0.67 3.95 -0.73
CA ILE A 133 -1.13 5.31 -0.97
C ILE A 133 -0.75 5.77 -2.36
N HIS A 134 -1.68 6.43 -3.04
CA HIS A 134 -1.36 7.10 -4.30
C HIS A 134 -0.50 8.34 -4.04
N GLU A 135 0.52 8.58 -4.88
CA GLU A 135 1.44 9.71 -4.70
C GLU A 135 0.70 11.05 -4.55
N HIS A 136 -0.34 11.26 -5.38
CA HIS A 136 -1.24 12.42 -5.27
C HIS A 136 -1.72 12.65 -3.83
N TYR A 137 -2.14 11.60 -3.12
CA TYR A 137 -2.66 11.73 -1.75
C TYR A 137 -1.54 11.78 -0.71
N LEU A 138 -0.40 11.16 -0.97
CA LEU A 138 0.77 11.22 -0.10
C LEU A 138 1.33 12.64 0.02
N ILE A 139 1.41 13.38 -1.09
CA ILE A 139 2.03 14.72 -1.15
C ILE A 139 1.39 15.69 -0.12
N PRO A 140 0.05 15.84 -0.05
CA PRO A 140 -0.60 16.63 0.98
C PRO A 140 -0.26 16.21 2.42
N HIS A 141 -0.22 14.91 2.72
CA HIS A 141 0.21 14.46 4.04
C HIS A 141 1.67 14.81 4.32
N VAL A 142 2.53 14.72 3.30
CA VAL A 142 3.93 15.13 3.39
C VAL A 142 4.06 16.61 3.74
N PHE A 143 3.22 17.49 3.19
CA PHE A 143 3.21 18.91 3.59
C PHE A 143 2.74 19.13 5.03
N ASP A 144 1.97 18.22 5.59
CA ASP A 144 1.59 18.18 7.01
C ASP A 144 2.50 17.26 7.86
N ASN A 145 3.79 17.14 7.47
CA ASN A 145 4.81 16.34 8.16
C ASN A 145 4.36 14.89 8.45
N LEU A 146 3.57 14.30 7.56
CA LEU A 146 3.01 12.96 7.68
C LEU A 146 2.33 12.75 9.05
N ARG A 147 1.66 13.78 9.60
CA ARG A 147 1.07 13.76 10.94
C ARG A 147 0.15 12.55 11.18
N GLU A 148 -0.73 12.23 10.24
CA GLU A 148 -1.63 11.07 10.36
C GLU A 148 -0.87 9.74 10.41
N PHE A 149 0.29 9.66 9.75
CA PHE A 149 1.10 8.43 9.72
C PHE A 149 1.84 8.19 11.03
N LYS A 150 1.82 9.13 11.98
CA LYS A 150 2.35 8.94 13.33
C LYS A 150 1.51 7.94 14.14
N MET A 151 0.24 7.73 13.76
CA MET A 151 -0.66 6.77 14.42
C MET A 151 -0.35 5.31 14.10
N PHE A 152 0.32 5.03 12.97
CA PHE A 152 0.63 3.65 12.55
C PHE A 152 1.96 3.16 13.13
N GLU A 153 1.99 2.90 14.42
CA GLU A 153 3.23 2.47 15.12
C GLU A 153 3.68 1.06 14.71
N GLY A 154 2.77 0.25 14.16
CA GLY A 154 3.03 -1.10 13.65
C GLY A 154 3.29 -1.15 12.15
N LEU A 155 3.47 -0.01 11.47
CA LEU A 155 3.64 0.03 10.01
C LEU A 155 4.98 -0.61 9.59
N GLU A 156 4.89 -1.73 8.87
CA GLU A 156 6.03 -2.47 8.33
C GLU A 156 6.33 -2.10 6.87
N GLU A 157 5.31 -1.77 6.07
CA GLU A 157 5.47 -1.44 4.65
C GLU A 157 4.56 -0.28 4.21
N LEU A 158 5.17 0.70 3.53
CA LEU A 158 4.45 1.81 2.89
C LEU A 158 4.73 1.77 1.38
N ALA A 159 3.73 1.36 0.63
CA ALA A 159 3.78 1.27 -0.82
C ALA A 159 3.15 2.53 -1.46
N VAL A 160 3.87 3.14 -2.38
CA VAL A 160 3.46 4.36 -3.10
C VAL A 160 3.12 4.01 -4.54
N ALA A 161 1.84 4.19 -4.90
CA ALA A 161 1.38 4.12 -6.28
C ALA A 161 1.64 5.48 -6.95
N CYS A 162 2.72 5.60 -7.71
CA CYS A 162 3.03 6.80 -8.49
C CYS A 162 2.45 6.70 -9.91
N HIS A 163 1.93 7.81 -10.44
CA HIS A 163 1.55 7.88 -11.85
C HIS A 163 2.81 7.93 -12.71
N HIS A 164 2.94 6.95 -13.61
CA HIS A 164 3.97 6.89 -14.62
C HIS A 164 3.43 7.51 -15.90
N ASP A 165 3.18 8.82 -15.91
CA ASP A 165 2.95 9.53 -17.16
C ASP A 165 4.28 9.67 -17.89
N ASN A 166 4.68 8.59 -18.57
CA ASN A 166 5.69 8.47 -19.61
C ASN A 166 6.74 9.61 -19.65
N VAL A 167 7.54 9.77 -18.59
CA VAL A 167 8.55 10.83 -18.55
C VAL A 167 9.85 10.32 -19.17
N MET A 168 9.80 10.08 -20.48
CA MET A 168 10.99 10.01 -21.32
C MET A 168 11.71 11.37 -21.24
N GLY A 169 12.62 11.54 -20.27
CA GLY A 169 13.52 12.70 -20.22
C GLY A 169 13.80 13.34 -18.86
N MET A 170 13.15 12.96 -17.76
CA MET A 170 13.49 13.54 -16.45
C MET A 170 14.78 12.93 -15.89
N ARG A 171 15.87 13.70 -16.03
CA ARG A 171 17.15 13.47 -15.36
C ARG A 171 16.94 13.34 -13.84
N ARG A 172 17.89 12.70 -13.15
CA ARG A 172 17.90 12.42 -11.71
C ARG A 172 17.88 13.70 -10.84
N PHE A 173 16.76 14.41 -10.81
CA PHE A 173 16.58 15.60 -10.00
C PHE A 173 16.49 15.21 -8.51
N GLY A 174 17.09 16.04 -7.65
CA GLY A 174 17.14 15.78 -6.20
C GLY A 174 18.19 14.77 -5.74
N TYR A 175 18.96 14.12 -6.62
CA TYR A 175 19.95 13.09 -6.25
C TYR A 175 21.00 13.59 -5.25
N MET A 176 21.63 14.73 -5.54
CA MET A 176 22.62 15.33 -4.63
C MET A 176 21.99 15.78 -3.30
N PHE A 177 20.78 16.34 -3.34
CA PHE A 177 20.10 16.85 -2.16
C PHE A 177 19.60 15.73 -1.22
N ALA A 178 18.97 14.70 -1.78
CA ALA A 178 18.60 13.51 -1.02
C ALA A 178 19.85 12.86 -0.41
N GLN A 179 20.95 12.78 -1.18
CA GLN A 179 22.23 12.27 -0.68
C GLN A 179 22.80 13.10 0.49
N MET A 180 22.73 14.43 0.43
CA MET A 180 23.16 15.29 1.54
C MET A 180 22.25 15.15 2.78
N CYS A 181 20.94 15.04 2.60
CA CYS A 181 20.03 14.72 3.70
C CYS A 181 20.42 13.37 4.33
N PHE A 182 20.80 12.39 3.52
CA PHE A 182 21.22 11.08 3.99
C PHE A 182 22.53 11.05 4.78
N GLU A 183 23.41 12.05 4.64
CA GLU A 183 24.70 12.10 5.34
C GLU A 183 24.61 12.80 6.71
N LYS A 184 23.58 13.63 6.94
CA LYS A 184 23.41 14.39 8.20
C LYS A 184 22.53 13.72 9.27
N VAL A 185 21.75 12.71 8.90
CA VAL A 185 20.84 11.98 9.82
C VAL A 185 21.60 11.09 10.83
N ASP A 186 22.91 10.94 10.66
CA ASP A 186 23.81 10.08 11.44
C ASP A 186 24.11 10.58 12.88
N GLY A 187 23.57 11.72 13.30
CA GLY A 187 24.07 12.48 14.46
C GLY A 187 23.30 12.43 15.78
N THR A 188 22.10 11.85 15.91
CA THR A 188 21.26 12.10 17.10
C THR A 188 20.58 10.88 17.74
N GLY A 189 21.08 10.48 18.93
CA GLY A 189 20.31 10.22 20.17
C GLY A 189 19.48 8.93 20.37
N GLN A 190 19.69 8.27 21.52
CA GLN A 190 19.14 6.96 21.97
C GLN A 190 17.67 6.93 22.46
N GLY A 191 17.00 5.78 22.25
CA GLY A 191 15.73 5.32 22.86
C GLY A 191 14.77 4.66 21.85
N TRP A 192 14.05 3.56 22.16
CA TRP A 192 13.21 2.72 21.24
C TRP A 192 11.69 2.79 21.56
N PRO A 193 10.71 2.38 20.70
CA PRO A 193 10.70 1.67 19.38
C PRO A 193 10.20 2.60 18.22
N THR A 194 9.98 2.24 16.94
CA THR A 194 9.91 0.97 16.17
C THR A 194 10.34 1.23 14.70
N GLN A 195 10.68 0.18 13.96
CA GLN A 195 11.17 0.12 12.58
C GLN A 195 10.65 1.20 11.60
N TRP A 196 11.57 1.72 10.79
CA TRP A 196 11.21 2.44 9.57
C TRP A 196 10.44 1.49 8.62
N PRO A 197 9.27 1.87 8.09
CA PRO A 197 8.52 1.01 7.18
C PRO A 197 9.29 0.85 5.88
N LYS A 198 9.37 -0.38 5.37
CA LYS A 198 9.90 -0.63 4.03
C LYS A 198 9.14 0.22 3.03
N LEU A 199 9.86 1.06 2.30
CA LEU A 199 9.27 1.91 1.28
C LEU A 199 9.26 1.17 -0.05
N VAL A 200 8.10 1.07 -0.69
CA VAL A 200 7.97 0.38 -1.97
C VAL A 200 7.36 1.34 -2.98
N CYS A 201 8.00 1.48 -4.13
CA CYS A 201 7.41 2.19 -5.25
C CYS A 201 6.77 1.17 -6.18
N LEU A 202 5.48 1.34 -6.49
CA LEU A 202 4.74 0.40 -7.34
C LEU A 202 4.96 0.64 -8.86
N ALA A 203 5.72 1.66 -9.24
CA ALA A 203 6.21 1.74 -10.61
C ALA A 203 7.21 0.61 -10.91
N THR A 204 7.34 0.26 -12.19
CA THR A 204 8.27 -0.75 -12.68
C THR A 204 9.65 -0.54 -12.06
N ARG A 205 10.20 -1.60 -11.44
CA ARG A 205 11.40 -1.53 -10.58
C ARG A 205 12.50 -0.67 -11.19
N GLY A 206 12.94 0.35 -10.45
CA GLY A 206 14.07 1.22 -10.81
C GLY A 206 13.76 2.33 -11.82
N GLN A 207 12.52 2.48 -12.30
CA GLN A 207 12.16 3.46 -13.33
C GLN A 207 11.50 4.73 -12.77
N CYS A 208 11.17 4.79 -11.48
CA CYS A 208 10.57 5.97 -10.87
C CYS A 208 11.62 7.05 -10.54
N SER A 209 11.58 8.18 -11.25
CA SER A 209 12.46 9.34 -10.99
C SER A 209 12.20 10.04 -9.65
N LYS A 210 11.05 9.82 -9.01
CA LYS A 210 10.68 10.46 -7.73
C LYS A 210 10.98 9.62 -6.50
N HIS A 211 11.00 8.29 -6.65
CA HIS A 211 11.15 7.32 -5.55
C HIS A 211 12.37 6.39 -5.71
N TRP A 212 13.31 6.71 -6.61
CA TRP A 212 14.54 5.94 -6.83
C TRP A 212 15.35 5.70 -5.55
N TRP A 213 15.20 6.56 -4.54
CA TRP A 213 15.93 6.49 -3.29
C TRP A 213 15.36 5.47 -2.30
N PHE A 214 14.16 4.93 -2.53
CA PHE A 214 13.51 3.97 -1.62
C PHE A 214 14.38 2.73 -1.37
N GLU A 215 14.97 2.15 -2.43
CA GLU A 215 15.82 0.95 -2.32
C GLU A 215 17.04 1.22 -1.43
N ARG A 216 17.82 2.26 -1.77
CA ARG A 216 18.99 2.68 -0.99
C ARG A 216 18.64 3.01 0.45
N TRP A 217 17.45 3.56 0.68
CA TRP A 217 16.99 3.86 2.03
C TRP A 217 16.61 2.61 2.80
N ASN A 218 15.89 1.68 2.19
CA ASN A 218 15.53 0.40 2.82
C ASN A 218 16.79 -0.35 3.27
N ASP A 219 17.84 -0.39 2.45
CA ASP A 219 19.12 -1.00 2.82
C ASP A 219 19.77 -0.35 4.06
N ARG A 220 19.68 0.98 4.17
CA ARG A 220 20.24 1.74 5.30
C ARG A 220 19.37 1.65 6.54
N ALA A 221 18.06 1.77 6.40
CA ALA A 221 17.11 1.77 7.50
C ALA A 221 17.08 0.41 8.22
N MET A 222 17.37 -0.70 7.54
CA MET A 222 17.57 -2.00 8.19
C MET A 222 18.71 -2.00 9.22
N SER A 223 19.65 -1.04 9.12
CA SER A 223 20.75 -0.88 10.08
C SER A 223 20.51 0.14 11.19
N ARG A 224 19.47 1.00 11.09
CA ARG A 224 19.23 2.12 12.03
C ARG A 224 17.73 2.43 12.20
N SER A 225 17.23 2.30 13.43
CA SER A 225 15.88 2.70 13.81
C SER A 225 15.85 4.19 14.19
N HIS A 226 15.36 5.04 13.30
CA HIS A 226 15.15 6.45 13.59
C HIS A 226 13.75 6.69 14.16
N ARG A 227 13.68 7.15 15.42
CA ARG A 227 12.47 7.84 15.91
C ARG A 227 12.24 9.05 15.00
N ASN A 228 11.04 9.20 14.44
CA ASN A 228 10.64 10.26 13.48
C ASN A 228 10.94 9.97 12.00
N TRP A 229 10.72 8.73 11.56
CA TRP A 229 10.81 8.41 10.13
C TRP A 229 9.90 9.30 9.27
N GLN A 230 8.74 9.69 9.81
CA GLN A 230 7.77 10.56 9.17
C GLN A 230 8.35 11.91 8.79
N ASP A 231 9.12 12.54 9.68
CA ASP A 231 9.68 13.86 9.43
C ASP A 231 10.77 13.80 8.35
N GLN A 232 11.63 12.77 8.39
CA GLN A 232 12.66 12.52 7.37
C GLN A 232 12.04 12.17 6.01
N MET A 233 11.04 11.29 5.99
CA MET A 233 10.32 10.94 4.76
C MET A 233 9.63 12.17 4.18
N ALA A 234 8.99 13.00 5.01
CA ALA A 234 8.37 14.22 4.56
C ALA A 234 9.38 15.17 3.89
N ILE A 235 10.57 15.35 4.47
CA ILE A 235 11.64 16.14 3.86
C ILE A 235 12.05 15.57 2.50
N LEU A 236 12.32 14.27 2.43
CA LEU A 236 12.79 13.61 1.19
C LEU A 236 11.74 13.66 0.09
N VAL A 237 10.47 13.37 0.40
CA VAL A 237 9.38 13.42 -0.58
C VAL A 237 9.11 14.86 -1.03
N ARG A 238 9.21 15.88 -0.16
CA ARG A 238 9.10 17.29 -0.60
C ARG A 238 10.16 17.65 -1.64
N VAL A 239 11.38 17.17 -1.44
CA VAL A 239 12.50 17.41 -2.36
C VAL A 239 12.27 16.70 -3.68
N THR A 240 11.70 15.49 -3.70
CA THR A 240 11.53 14.71 -4.93
C THR A 240 10.17 14.87 -5.62
N ALA A 241 9.14 15.37 -4.94
CA ALA A 241 7.79 15.54 -5.50
C ALA A 241 7.64 16.81 -6.35
N ARG A 242 8.47 17.84 -6.14
CA ARG A 242 8.46 19.05 -6.97
C ARG A 242 9.14 18.76 -8.31
N ASN A 243 8.32 18.59 -9.35
CA ASN A 243 8.74 18.38 -10.74
C ASN A 243 9.22 19.66 -11.45
N ASP A 244 9.38 20.78 -10.74
CA ASP A 244 9.60 22.07 -11.40
C ASP A 244 11.04 22.21 -11.91
N ILE A 245 11.15 22.45 -13.21
CA ILE A 245 12.36 22.78 -13.98
C ILE A 245 12.87 24.20 -13.61
N ASP A 246 12.32 24.82 -12.56
CA ASP A 246 12.57 26.20 -12.20
C ASP A 246 13.85 26.34 -11.34
N PRO A 247 14.89 27.07 -11.81
CA PRO A 247 16.06 27.45 -11.01
C PRO A 247 15.70 28.16 -9.70
N ALA A 248 14.56 28.84 -9.62
CA ALA A 248 14.06 29.45 -8.40
C ALA A 248 13.62 28.40 -7.36
N VAL A 249 13.15 27.22 -7.78
CA VAL A 249 12.82 26.12 -6.88
C VAL A 249 14.09 25.41 -6.38
N PHE A 250 15.13 25.31 -7.20
CA PHE A 250 16.48 24.94 -6.74
C PHE A 250 16.99 25.92 -5.68
N HIS A 251 16.81 27.23 -5.91
CA HIS A 251 17.16 28.26 -4.95
C HIS A 251 16.32 28.17 -3.66
N TYR A 252 15.01 27.95 -3.76
CA TYR A 252 14.11 27.80 -2.61
C TYR A 252 14.44 26.54 -1.80
N ASN A 253 14.70 25.41 -2.47
CA ASN A 253 15.15 24.19 -1.83
C ASN A 253 16.51 24.40 -1.14
N SER A 254 17.41 25.19 -1.74
CA SER A 254 18.70 25.57 -1.13
C SER A 254 18.56 26.52 0.08
N GLN A 255 17.58 27.44 0.07
CA GLN A 255 17.29 28.31 1.20
C GLN A 255 16.57 27.57 2.34
N PHE A 256 15.62 26.68 2.00
CA PHE A 256 14.97 25.79 2.95
C PHE A 256 16.00 24.88 3.65
N LEU A 257 17.02 24.43 2.91
CA LEU A 257 18.15 23.69 3.46
C LEU A 257 18.99 24.53 4.44
N ARG A 258 19.23 25.83 4.18
CA ARG A 258 19.92 26.71 5.15
C ARG A 258 19.12 26.87 6.45
N LEU A 259 17.80 27.06 6.32
CA LEU A 259 16.87 27.20 7.45
C LEU A 259 16.72 25.93 8.29
N VAL A 260 16.63 24.75 7.66
CA VAL A 260 16.44 23.46 8.36
C VAL A 260 17.76 22.89 8.88
N LEU A 261 18.90 23.20 8.24
CA LEU A 261 20.21 22.66 8.60
C LEU A 261 21.08 23.61 9.43
N GLY A 262 20.58 24.78 9.82
CA GLY A 262 21.28 25.72 10.70
C GLY A 262 22.65 26.16 10.18
N THR A 263 22.74 26.48 8.88
CA THR A 263 23.93 27.14 8.29
C THR A 263 23.57 28.53 7.82
#